data_AF-A0A151X651-F1
#
_entry.id   AF-A0A151X651-F1
#
_cell.length_a   1.000
_cell.length_b   1.000
_cell.length_c   1.000
_cell.angle_alpha   90.00
_cell.angle_beta   90.00
_cell.angle_gamma   90.00
#
_symmetry.space_group_name_H-M   'P 1'
#
loop_
_entity.id
_entity.type
_entity.pdbx_description
1 polymer ?
#
loop_
_entity_poly.entity_id
_entity_poly.type
_entity_poly.pdbx_seq_one_letter_code
_entity_poly.pdbx_strand_id
1 'polypeptide(L)'
;MSLARRGQVCVSLILRIIILQSLHLLPIICRYLSQTWLIIFAVSKLLINLQLFLTYFQHWGTFARIWHVYDAKWQDPYKSAEMLKHYLLGTNKPIYHPLNNCGDHVVVINSKEIALRGDEWQKRVYFHHTTYHGGATWTLAWELHSKDPTLIVEKAVYRALPKNLQRRHNMQRLHIFPDEKIPEDMLKNISNQIKQLRDVPVRLNHIPKTEIDSFPQLLRYPKNHILK
;
A
#
# COMPACT_ATOMS: atom_id res chain seq x y z
N MET A 1 -59.70 -84.37 5.94
CA MET A 1 -60.28 -83.04 6.30
C MET A 1 -59.95 -82.80 7.77
N SER A 2 -59.03 -81.94 8.20
CA SER A 2 -59.26 -80.48 8.26
C SER A 2 -58.06 -79.68 8.83
N LEU A 3 -56.82 -80.20 8.87
CA LEU A 3 -55.71 -79.52 9.60
C LEU A 3 -54.47 -79.14 8.76
N ALA A 4 -54.23 -79.76 7.60
CA ALA A 4 -53.09 -79.41 6.74
C ALA A 4 -53.25 -78.10 5.93
N ARG A 5 -54.45 -77.48 5.94
CA ARG A 5 -54.71 -76.20 5.26
C ARG A 5 -54.54 -74.96 6.14
N ARG A 6 -54.20 -75.10 7.44
CA ARG A 6 -54.03 -73.94 8.35
C ARG A 6 -52.58 -73.43 8.43
N GLY A 7 -51.58 -74.26 8.14
CA GLY A 7 -50.16 -73.87 8.23
C GLY A 7 -49.60 -73.07 7.04
N GLN A 8 -50.04 -73.38 5.80
CA GLN A 8 -49.58 -72.65 4.60
C GLN A 8 -50.17 -71.24 4.48
N VAL A 9 -51.37 -71.01 5.03
CA VAL A 9 -52.00 -69.69 5.04
C VAL A 9 -51.22 -68.74 5.97
N CYS A 10 -50.70 -69.25 7.09
CA CYS A 10 -49.96 -68.45 8.08
C CYS A 10 -48.58 -67.97 7.56
N VAL A 11 -47.81 -68.84 6.91
CA VAL A 11 -46.47 -68.47 6.37
C VAL A 11 -46.60 -67.50 5.18
N SER A 12 -47.60 -67.68 4.32
CA SER A 12 -47.90 -66.75 3.22
C SER A 12 -48.33 -65.37 3.70
N LEU A 13 -49.15 -65.31 4.77
CA LEU A 13 -49.56 -64.04 5.38
C LEU A 13 -48.39 -63.33 6.09
N ILE A 14 -47.53 -64.06 6.80
CA ILE A 14 -46.35 -63.46 7.47
C ILE A 14 -45.34 -62.95 6.44
N LEU A 15 -45.04 -63.71 5.38
CA LEU A 15 -44.17 -63.23 4.30
C LEU A 15 -44.78 -62.02 3.57
N ARG A 16 -46.09 -62.02 3.31
CA ARG A 16 -46.79 -60.87 2.71
C ARG A 16 -46.79 -59.65 3.63
N ILE A 17 -46.97 -59.81 4.93
CA ILE A 17 -46.91 -58.70 5.89
C ILE A 17 -45.49 -58.13 5.96
N ILE A 18 -44.45 -58.97 6.01
CA ILE A 18 -43.05 -58.50 6.01
C ILE A 18 -42.70 -57.79 4.68
N ILE A 19 -43.18 -58.30 3.53
CA ILE A 19 -42.98 -57.69 2.20
C ILE A 19 -43.79 -56.37 2.06
N LEU A 20 -45.03 -56.31 2.56
CA LEU A 20 -45.84 -55.08 2.58
C LEU A 20 -45.26 -54.02 3.53
N GLN A 21 -44.71 -54.43 4.66
CA GLN A 21 -44.14 -53.54 5.67
C GLN A 21 -42.75 -53.01 5.23
N SER A 22 -42.00 -53.79 4.45
CA SER A 22 -40.76 -53.32 3.78
C SER A 22 -41.03 -52.46 2.54
N LEU A 23 -42.10 -52.73 1.77
CA LEU A 23 -42.57 -51.86 0.68
C LEU A 23 -43.07 -50.49 1.17
N HIS A 24 -43.62 -50.40 2.38
CA HIS A 24 -44.03 -49.13 2.98
C HIS A 24 -42.86 -48.28 3.52
N LEU A 25 -41.72 -48.89 3.85
CA LEU A 25 -40.53 -48.21 4.38
C LEU A 25 -39.58 -47.71 3.29
N LEU A 26 -39.55 -48.36 2.12
CA LEU A 26 -38.78 -47.93 0.94
C LEU A 26 -39.03 -46.47 0.49
N PRO A 27 -40.28 -45.97 0.37
CA PRO A 27 -40.51 -44.58 -0.01
C PRO A 27 -40.04 -43.57 1.05
N ILE A 28 -40.01 -43.97 2.33
CA ILE A 28 -39.55 -43.12 3.45
C ILE A 28 -38.03 -43.00 3.43
N ILE A 29 -37.32 -44.12 3.20
CA ILE A 29 -35.84 -44.14 3.05
C ILE A 29 -35.41 -43.34 1.81
N CYS A 30 -36.14 -43.46 0.70
CA CYS A 30 -35.87 -42.72 -0.54
C CYS A 30 -36.12 -41.20 -0.40
N ARG A 31 -37.12 -40.79 0.39
CA ARG A 31 -37.33 -39.37 0.76
C ARG A 31 -36.21 -38.84 1.65
N TYR A 32 -35.74 -39.63 2.61
CA TYR A 32 -34.61 -39.25 3.47
C TYR A 32 -33.30 -39.16 2.70
N LEU A 33 -33.02 -40.08 1.77
CA LEU A 33 -31.84 -40.02 0.90
C LEU A 33 -31.87 -38.83 -0.07
N SER A 34 -33.03 -38.45 -0.61
CA SER A 34 -33.14 -37.27 -1.49
C SER A 34 -33.07 -35.95 -0.72
N GLN A 35 -33.65 -35.87 0.47
CA GLN A 35 -33.55 -34.68 1.34
C GLN A 35 -32.12 -34.50 1.88
N THR A 36 -31.45 -35.58 2.31
CA THR A 36 -30.05 -35.50 2.75
C THR A 36 -29.12 -35.13 1.59
N TRP A 37 -29.33 -35.63 0.38
CA TRP A 37 -28.60 -35.20 -0.82
C TRP A 37 -28.82 -33.72 -1.15
N LEU A 38 -30.05 -33.20 -1.04
CA LEU A 38 -30.34 -31.77 -1.25
C LEU A 38 -29.69 -30.89 -0.19
N ILE A 39 -29.69 -31.31 1.08
CA ILE A 39 -29.01 -30.59 2.16
C ILE A 39 -27.49 -30.63 1.95
N ILE A 40 -26.92 -31.78 1.56
CA ILE A 40 -25.49 -31.90 1.25
C ILE A 40 -25.11 -31.02 0.05
N PHE A 41 -25.93 -30.97 -1.00
CA PHE A 41 -25.72 -30.06 -2.14
C PHE A 41 -25.89 -28.58 -1.77
N ALA A 42 -26.84 -28.24 -0.91
CA ALA A 42 -27.04 -26.87 -0.45
C ALA A 42 -25.89 -26.41 0.44
N VAL A 43 -25.45 -27.26 1.38
CA VAL A 43 -24.32 -27.00 2.27
C VAL A 43 -23.01 -26.95 1.48
N SER A 44 -22.80 -27.83 0.49
CA SER A 44 -21.61 -27.79 -0.36
C SER A 44 -21.58 -26.53 -1.22
N LYS A 45 -22.72 -26.11 -1.79
CA LYS A 45 -22.82 -24.86 -2.57
C LYS A 45 -22.62 -23.62 -1.70
N LEU A 46 -23.10 -23.65 -0.46
CA LEU A 46 -22.87 -22.58 0.52
C LEU A 46 -21.39 -22.50 0.95
N LEU A 47 -20.74 -23.65 1.18
CA LEU A 47 -19.31 -23.74 1.49
C LEU A 47 -18.44 -23.27 0.31
N ILE A 48 -18.79 -23.62 -0.92
CA ILE A 48 -18.08 -23.14 -2.13
C ILE A 48 -18.22 -21.62 -2.27
N ASN A 49 -19.41 -21.06 -2.07
CA ASN A 49 -19.63 -19.62 -2.13
C ASN A 49 -18.87 -18.87 -1.02
N LEU A 50 -18.80 -19.44 0.19
CA LEU A 50 -18.03 -18.88 1.30
C LEU A 50 -16.53 -18.89 0.99
N GLN A 51 -16.02 -19.99 0.42
CA GLN A 51 -14.61 -20.11 0.04
C GLN A 51 -14.24 -19.11 -1.06
N LEU A 52 -15.10 -18.91 -2.05
CA LEU A 52 -14.91 -17.90 -3.11
C LEU A 52 -14.93 -16.46 -2.57
N PHE A 53 -15.78 -16.18 -1.59
CA PHE A 53 -15.80 -14.87 -0.93
C PHE A 53 -14.49 -14.61 -0.17
N LEU A 54 -13.98 -15.61 0.56
CA LEU A 54 -12.72 -15.49 1.30
C LEU A 54 -11.52 -15.29 0.37
N THR A 55 -11.45 -15.99 -0.76
CA THR A 55 -10.35 -15.82 -1.73
C THR A 55 -10.40 -14.45 -2.41
N TYR A 56 -11.59 -13.95 -2.74
CA TYR A 56 -11.76 -12.60 -3.28
C TYR A 56 -11.32 -11.53 -2.28
N PHE A 57 -11.73 -11.68 -1.01
CA PHE A 57 -11.33 -10.75 0.05
C PHE A 57 -9.83 -10.76 0.28
N GLN A 58 -9.19 -11.94 0.31
CA GLN A 58 -7.74 -12.08 0.41
C GLN A 58 -7.02 -11.39 -0.75
N HIS A 59 -7.51 -11.56 -1.98
CA HIS A 59 -6.93 -10.89 -3.15
C HIS A 59 -7.05 -9.36 -3.03
N TRP A 60 -8.24 -8.86 -2.70
CA TRP A 60 -8.46 -7.43 -2.51
C TRP A 60 -7.56 -6.84 -1.41
N GLY A 61 -7.45 -7.51 -0.27
CA GLY A 61 -6.55 -7.11 0.82
C GLY A 61 -5.07 -7.11 0.41
N THR A 62 -4.65 -8.09 -0.40
CA THR A 62 -3.26 -8.19 -0.88
C THR A 62 -2.87 -7.04 -1.81
N PHE A 63 -3.79 -6.63 -2.71
CA PHE A 63 -3.57 -5.54 -3.66
C PHE A 63 -4.08 -4.18 -3.18
N ALA A 64 -4.45 -4.07 -1.90
CA ALA A 64 -4.87 -2.81 -1.31
C ALA A 64 -3.77 -1.75 -1.41
N ARG A 65 -4.19 -0.51 -1.67
CA ARG A 65 -3.29 0.64 -1.77
C ARG A 65 -3.26 1.37 -0.44
N ILE A 66 -2.06 1.64 0.01
CA ILE A 66 -1.78 2.27 1.29
C ILE A 66 -1.43 3.73 1.04
N TRP A 67 -1.75 4.60 1.98
CA TRP A 67 -1.37 6.01 1.95
C TRP A 67 -0.21 6.25 2.91
N HIS A 68 0.88 6.75 2.35
CA HIS A 68 2.11 7.06 3.08
C HIS A 68 2.34 8.57 3.13
N VAL A 69 2.86 9.06 4.25
CA VAL A 69 3.34 10.45 4.39
C VAL A 69 4.85 10.48 4.44
N TYR A 70 5.47 11.42 3.74
CA TYR A 70 6.89 11.68 3.76
C TYR A 70 7.16 13.16 4.02
N ASP A 71 7.97 13.44 5.03
CA ASP A 71 8.42 14.80 5.33
C ASP A 71 9.72 15.12 4.59
N ALA A 72 9.67 16.11 3.70
CA ALA A 72 10.79 16.52 2.86
C ALA A 72 11.68 17.62 3.48
N LYS A 73 11.39 18.03 4.72
CA LYS A 73 12.15 19.05 5.44
C LYS A 73 13.64 18.71 5.58
N TRP A 74 14.50 19.60 5.10
CA TRP A 74 15.97 19.45 5.06
C TRP A 74 16.47 18.18 4.32
N GLN A 75 15.65 17.60 3.45
CA GLN A 75 16.00 16.42 2.66
C GLN A 75 16.42 16.79 1.24
N ASP A 76 17.27 15.96 0.64
CA ASP A 76 17.65 16.09 -0.76
C ASP A 76 16.56 15.48 -1.66
N PRO A 77 15.86 16.28 -2.49
CA PRO A 77 14.72 15.81 -3.28
C PRO A 77 15.08 14.66 -4.23
N TYR A 78 16.32 14.57 -4.71
CA TYR A 78 16.73 13.52 -5.64
C TYR A 78 16.94 12.17 -4.94
N LYS A 79 17.50 12.19 -3.73
CA LYS A 79 17.64 10.97 -2.93
C LYS A 79 16.30 10.53 -2.36
N SER A 80 15.49 11.49 -1.91
CA SER A 80 14.11 11.23 -1.51
C SER A 80 13.30 10.63 -2.66
N ALA A 81 13.43 11.16 -3.87
CA ALA A 81 12.74 10.64 -5.05
C ALA A 81 13.06 9.18 -5.35
N GLU A 82 14.32 8.75 -5.18
CA GLU A 82 14.70 7.35 -5.36
C GLU A 82 14.02 6.43 -4.35
N MET A 83 13.90 6.88 -3.10
CA MET A 83 13.12 6.16 -2.07
C MET A 83 11.63 6.15 -2.40
N LEU A 84 11.03 7.30 -2.75
CA LEU A 84 9.60 7.41 -3.05
C LEU A 84 9.20 6.58 -4.27
N LYS A 85 10.07 6.46 -5.27
CA LYS A 85 9.90 5.57 -6.44
C LYS A 85 9.53 4.15 -6.02
N HIS A 86 10.15 3.62 -4.97
CA HIS A 86 9.90 2.25 -4.52
C HIS A 86 8.48 2.06 -3.96
N TYR A 87 7.94 3.08 -3.28
CA TYR A 87 6.56 3.08 -2.79
C TYR A 87 5.55 3.28 -3.94
N LEU A 88 5.83 4.19 -4.87
CA LEU A 88 4.96 4.46 -6.02
C LEU A 88 4.87 3.28 -7.00
N LEU A 89 5.95 2.51 -7.17
CA LEU A 89 5.94 1.27 -7.95
C LEU A 89 5.39 0.07 -7.17
N GLY A 90 5.49 0.11 -5.84
CA GLY A 90 5.15 -1.01 -4.97
C GLY A 90 6.25 -2.06 -4.86
N THR A 91 7.51 -1.75 -5.24
CA THR A 91 8.65 -2.69 -5.10
C THR A 91 8.96 -3.04 -3.64
N ASN A 92 8.48 -2.25 -2.69
CA ASN A 92 8.57 -2.57 -1.26
C ASN A 92 7.67 -3.73 -0.86
N LYS A 93 6.65 -4.05 -1.67
CA LYS A 93 5.77 -5.19 -1.44
C LYS A 93 6.39 -6.43 -2.12
N PRO A 94 6.45 -7.60 -1.46
CA PRO A 94 7.01 -8.82 -2.05
C PRO A 94 6.21 -9.33 -3.26
N ILE A 95 4.97 -8.85 -3.44
CA ILE A 95 4.07 -9.18 -4.55
C ILE A 95 4.36 -8.38 -5.84
N TYR A 96 5.44 -7.60 -5.87
CA TYR A 96 5.74 -6.73 -7.00
C TYR A 96 5.98 -7.52 -8.29
N HIS A 97 5.27 -7.12 -9.34
CA HIS A 97 5.50 -7.58 -10.70
C HIS A 97 5.31 -6.39 -11.65
N PRO A 98 6.19 -6.17 -12.65
CA PRO A 98 6.14 -4.98 -13.51
C PRO A 98 4.82 -4.80 -14.29
N LEU A 99 4.10 -5.89 -14.58
CA LEU A 99 2.78 -5.84 -15.22
C LEU A 99 1.66 -5.48 -14.23
N ASN A 100 1.84 -5.80 -12.94
CA ASN A 100 0.81 -5.60 -11.93
C ASN A 100 0.97 -4.23 -11.27
N ASN A 101 -0.15 -3.56 -11.07
CA ASN A 101 -0.16 -2.20 -10.55
C ASN A 101 -0.34 -2.19 -9.03
N CYS A 102 0.74 -2.48 -8.30
CA CYS A 102 0.74 -2.66 -6.84
C CYS A 102 1.19 -1.41 -6.04
N GLY A 103 1.36 -0.28 -6.72
CA GLY A 103 1.88 0.97 -6.15
C GLY A 103 0.93 1.66 -5.18
N ASP A 104 1.52 2.39 -4.23
CA ASP A 104 0.82 3.10 -3.16
C ASP A 104 0.68 4.60 -3.43
N HIS A 105 -0.12 5.28 -2.59
CA HIS A 105 -0.22 6.74 -2.56
C HIS A 105 0.85 7.30 -1.65
N VAL A 106 1.50 8.37 -2.10
CA VAL A 106 2.56 9.05 -1.35
C VAL A 106 2.22 10.51 -1.26
N VAL A 107 2.08 11.00 -0.03
CA VAL A 107 1.89 12.40 0.30
C VAL A 107 3.22 12.96 0.80
N VAL A 108 3.76 13.94 0.10
CA VAL A 108 4.99 14.64 0.48
C VAL A 108 4.61 15.99 1.08
N ILE A 109 5.08 16.26 2.29
CA ILE A 109 4.89 17.55 2.99
C ILE A 109 6.19 18.33 3.07
N ASN A 110 6.08 19.63 3.36
CA ASN A 110 7.22 20.55 3.53
C ASN A 110 8.16 20.61 2.33
N SER A 111 7.62 20.53 1.10
CA SER A 111 8.46 20.64 -0.11
C SER A 111 9.16 22.00 -0.22
N LYS A 112 8.66 23.05 0.45
CA LYS A 112 9.33 24.36 0.51
C LYS A 112 10.67 24.33 1.23
N GLU A 113 10.83 23.45 2.23
CA GLU A 113 12.02 23.37 3.11
C GLU A 113 13.05 22.31 2.66
N ILE A 114 13.04 21.94 1.38
CA ILE A 114 14.03 20.99 0.82
C ILE A 114 15.45 21.56 0.83
N ALA A 115 16.44 20.66 0.88
CA ALA A 115 17.85 21.03 0.91
C ALA A 115 18.63 20.34 -0.21
N LEU A 116 19.01 21.09 -1.25
CA LEU A 116 19.98 20.62 -2.25
C LEU A 116 21.41 20.70 -1.71
N ARG A 117 22.28 19.88 -2.27
CA ARG A 117 23.69 19.78 -1.84
C ARG A 117 24.54 20.87 -2.47
N GLY A 118 25.41 21.51 -1.68
CA GLY A 118 26.39 22.50 -2.16
C GLY A 118 25.71 23.64 -2.92
N ASP A 119 26.29 24.04 -4.06
CA ASP A 119 25.77 25.15 -4.89
C ASP A 119 24.75 24.68 -5.93
N GLU A 120 24.15 23.50 -5.76
CA GLU A 120 23.19 22.95 -6.73
C GLU A 120 22.00 23.89 -6.96
N TRP A 121 21.62 24.71 -5.96
CA TRP A 121 20.60 25.75 -6.11
C TRP A 121 20.90 26.73 -7.25
N GLN A 122 22.16 27.13 -7.40
CA GLN A 122 22.59 28.10 -8.41
C GLN A 122 23.05 27.44 -9.71
N LYS A 123 23.59 26.21 -9.63
CA LYS A 123 24.18 25.51 -10.78
C LYS A 123 23.19 24.63 -11.53
N ARG A 124 22.15 24.10 -10.87
CA ARG A 124 21.22 23.17 -11.51
C ARG A 124 20.20 23.93 -12.36
N VAL A 125 20.18 23.58 -13.65
CA VAL A 125 19.31 24.18 -14.66
C VAL A 125 18.21 23.20 -15.06
N TYR A 126 16.97 23.67 -15.14
CA TYR A 126 15.83 22.96 -15.71
C TYR A 126 15.53 23.50 -17.10
N PHE A 127 15.64 22.62 -18.10
CA PHE A 127 15.31 22.93 -19.48
C PHE A 127 13.83 22.67 -19.77
N HIS A 128 13.20 23.57 -20.52
CA HIS A 128 11.88 23.40 -21.10
C HIS A 128 11.86 23.96 -22.52
N HIS A 129 11.07 23.36 -23.41
CA HIS A 129 10.93 23.82 -24.80
C HIS A 129 9.46 23.82 -25.19
N THR A 130 8.98 24.93 -25.75
CA THR A 130 7.57 25.07 -26.17
C THR A 130 7.27 24.51 -27.55
N THR A 131 8.26 23.95 -28.25
CA THR A 131 8.21 23.43 -29.64
C THR A 131 8.33 24.51 -30.72
N TYR A 132 8.07 25.79 -30.40
CA TYR A 132 8.32 26.91 -31.32
C TYR A 132 9.81 27.26 -31.40
N HIS A 133 10.25 27.80 -32.55
CA HIS A 133 11.62 28.31 -32.73
C HIS A 133 11.93 29.39 -31.69
N GLY A 134 13.07 29.28 -31.00
CA GLY A 134 13.46 30.19 -29.91
C GLY A 134 12.70 29.97 -28.60
N GLY A 135 11.84 28.95 -28.50
CA GLY A 135 11.03 28.65 -27.31
C GLY A 135 11.75 27.85 -26.21
N ALA A 136 13.08 27.84 -26.24
CA ALA A 136 13.91 27.18 -25.23
C ALA A 136 14.04 28.06 -23.98
N THR A 137 13.70 27.50 -22.82
CA THR A 137 13.87 28.17 -21.53
C THR A 137 14.74 27.33 -20.60
N TRP A 138 15.64 28.00 -19.91
CA TRP A 138 16.53 27.44 -18.92
C TRP A 138 16.29 28.17 -17.61
N THR A 139 15.71 27.49 -16.62
CA THR A 139 15.42 28.06 -15.31
C THR A 139 16.33 27.45 -14.25
N LEU A 140 16.91 28.29 -13.40
CA LEU A 140 17.74 27.83 -12.30
C LEU A 140 16.87 27.21 -11.20
N ALA A 141 17.45 26.32 -10.39
CA ALA A 141 16.70 25.62 -9.35
C ALA A 141 16.10 26.59 -8.32
N TRP A 142 16.85 27.60 -7.88
CA TRP A 142 16.32 28.61 -6.95
C TRP A 142 15.12 29.37 -7.55
N GLU A 143 15.21 29.77 -8.82
CA GLU A 143 14.14 30.51 -9.51
C GLU A 143 12.89 29.63 -9.69
N LEU A 144 13.08 28.36 -10.06
CA LEU A 144 11.99 27.40 -10.19
C LEU A 144 11.29 27.20 -8.83
N HIS A 145 12.06 27.08 -7.75
CA HIS A 145 11.53 26.89 -6.40
C HIS A 145 10.79 28.10 -5.85
N SER A 146 11.25 29.30 -6.21
CA SER A 146 10.57 30.55 -5.85
C SER A 146 9.22 30.69 -6.57
N LYS A 147 9.10 30.18 -7.80
CA LYS A 147 7.83 30.16 -8.55
C LYS A 147 6.88 29.12 -7.96
N ASP A 148 7.32 27.86 -7.94
CA ASP A 148 6.53 26.74 -7.43
C ASP A 148 7.44 25.79 -6.62
N PRO A 149 7.27 25.72 -5.29
CA PRO A 149 8.13 24.91 -4.42
C PRO A 149 7.93 23.39 -4.59
N THR A 150 6.86 22.96 -5.27
CA THR A 150 6.53 21.54 -5.49
C THR A 150 7.24 20.96 -6.71
N LEU A 151 7.58 21.78 -7.71
CA LEU A 151 8.04 21.33 -9.03
C LEU A 151 9.39 20.60 -8.98
N ILE A 152 10.29 20.98 -8.08
CA ILE A 152 11.61 20.32 -7.96
C ILE A 152 11.41 18.86 -7.55
N VAL A 153 10.59 18.63 -6.51
CA VAL A 153 10.28 17.29 -6.01
C VAL A 153 9.55 16.49 -7.08
N GLU A 154 8.55 17.09 -7.73
CA GLU A 154 7.80 16.44 -8.79
C GLU A 154 8.70 15.98 -9.95
N LYS A 155 9.57 16.87 -10.45
CA LYS A 155 10.53 16.55 -11.52
C LYS A 155 11.56 15.51 -11.08
N ALA A 156 11.99 15.53 -9.82
CA ALA A 156 12.91 14.53 -9.28
C ALA A 156 12.26 13.14 -9.26
N VAL A 157 11.02 13.02 -8.75
CA VAL A 157 10.28 11.76 -8.72
C VAL A 157 9.95 11.28 -10.14
N TYR A 158 9.50 12.17 -11.02
CA TYR A 158 9.23 11.85 -12.42
C TYR A 158 10.46 11.28 -13.13
N ARG A 159 11.64 11.83 -12.86
CA ARG A 159 12.91 11.36 -13.42
C ARG A 159 13.37 10.03 -12.81
N ALA A 160 13.05 9.77 -11.54
CA ALA A 160 13.40 8.53 -10.86
C ALA A 160 12.56 7.34 -11.34
N LEU A 161 11.31 7.56 -11.74
CA LEU A 161 10.43 6.51 -12.27
C LEU A 161 10.93 5.97 -13.63
N PRO A 162 10.70 4.66 -13.93
CA PRO A 162 11.05 4.07 -15.21
C PRO A 162 10.33 4.77 -16.37
N LYS A 163 10.99 4.85 -17.53
CA LYS A 163 10.51 5.57 -18.72
C LYS A 163 9.43 4.78 -19.49
N ASN A 164 8.31 4.50 -18.83
CA ASN A 164 7.20 3.72 -19.37
C ASN A 164 5.89 4.53 -19.38
N LEU A 165 4.86 4.04 -20.06
CA LEU A 165 3.53 4.68 -20.10
C LEU A 165 2.85 4.73 -18.72
N GLN A 166 3.09 3.72 -17.88
CA GLN A 166 2.59 3.66 -16.49
C GLN A 166 3.11 4.80 -15.61
N ARG A 167 4.22 5.45 -15.99
CA ARG A 167 4.82 6.54 -15.21
C ARG A 167 3.82 7.66 -14.91
N ARG A 168 2.97 8.03 -15.88
CA ARG A 168 1.96 9.09 -15.68
C ARG A 168 0.93 8.70 -14.64
N HIS A 169 0.48 7.44 -14.65
CA HIS A 169 -0.47 6.89 -13.68
C HIS A 169 0.13 6.83 -12.27
N ASN A 170 1.42 6.50 -12.16
CA ASN A 170 2.10 6.49 -10.87
C ASN A 170 2.28 7.91 -10.31
N MET A 171 2.56 8.90 -11.17
CA MET A 171 2.66 10.29 -10.76
C MET A 171 1.35 10.87 -10.24
N GLN A 172 0.19 10.43 -10.76
CA GLN A 172 -1.12 10.86 -10.24
C GLN A 172 -1.36 10.44 -8.78
N ARG A 173 -0.60 9.49 -8.24
CA ARG A 173 -0.68 9.03 -6.85
C ARG A 173 0.27 9.76 -5.92
N LEU A 174 1.15 10.57 -6.48
CA LEU A 174 2.05 11.43 -5.72
C LEU A 174 1.32 12.75 -5.46
N HIS A 175 1.19 13.09 -4.20
CA HIS A 175 0.59 14.35 -3.75
C HIS A 175 1.67 15.15 -3.04
N ILE A 176 1.93 16.38 -3.48
CA ILE A 176 3.02 17.20 -2.94
C ILE A 176 2.42 18.49 -2.39
N PHE A 177 2.75 18.80 -1.14
CA PHE A 177 2.34 20.03 -0.48
C PHE A 177 3.55 20.91 -0.14
N PRO A 178 3.45 22.24 -0.35
CA PRO A 178 4.52 23.18 0.01
C PRO A 178 4.77 23.22 1.51
N ASP A 179 3.67 23.25 2.27
CA ASP A 179 3.63 23.37 3.72
C ASP A 179 3.23 22.04 4.37
N GLU A 180 3.06 22.06 5.68
CA GLU A 180 2.65 20.90 6.48
C GLU A 180 1.14 20.62 6.39
N LYS A 181 0.34 21.58 5.91
CA LYS A 181 -1.12 21.46 5.89
C LYS A 181 -1.59 20.52 4.76
N ILE A 182 -2.13 19.37 5.17
CA ILE A 182 -2.76 18.38 4.29
C ILE A 182 -4.29 18.59 4.32
N PRO A 183 -5.02 18.45 3.19
CA PRO A 183 -6.49 18.45 3.20
C PRO A 183 -7.06 17.29 4.03
N GLU A 184 -8.19 17.54 4.71
CA GLU A 184 -8.78 16.59 5.67
C GLU A 184 -9.12 15.23 5.05
N ASP A 185 -9.57 15.21 3.80
CA ASP A 185 -9.93 13.97 3.10
C ASP A 185 -8.73 13.04 2.93
N MET A 186 -7.55 13.60 2.66
CA MET A 186 -6.32 12.82 2.57
C MET A 186 -5.81 12.44 3.95
N LEU A 187 -5.89 13.35 4.92
CA LEU A 187 -5.44 13.10 6.30
C LEU A 187 -6.12 11.88 6.93
N LYS A 188 -7.43 11.69 6.68
CA LYS A 188 -8.20 10.52 7.17
C LYS A 188 -7.73 9.19 6.62
N ASN A 189 -7.14 9.18 5.43
CA ASN A 189 -6.71 7.96 4.72
C ASN A 189 -5.26 7.57 5.03
N ILE A 190 -4.46 8.50 5.55
CA ILE A 190 -3.06 8.28 5.86
C ILE A 190 -2.91 7.19 6.92
N SER A 191 -2.04 6.22 6.63
CA SER A 191 -1.85 5.03 7.47
C SER A 191 -0.43 4.91 8.01
N ASN A 192 0.56 5.29 7.20
CA ASN A 192 1.97 5.09 7.50
C ASN A 192 2.78 6.37 7.25
N GLN A 193 3.85 6.56 8.02
CA GLN A 193 4.85 7.61 7.81
C GLN A 193 6.18 7.00 7.39
N ILE A 194 6.72 7.48 6.28
CA ILE A 194 8.04 7.08 5.76
C ILE A 194 9.11 7.84 6.54
N LYS A 195 10.13 7.11 7.00
CA LYS A 195 11.28 7.71 7.68
C LYS A 195 12.03 8.70 6.78
N GLN A 196 12.54 9.77 7.37
CA GLN A 196 13.47 10.67 6.69
C GLN A 196 14.77 9.93 6.35
N LEU A 197 15.43 10.36 5.27
CA LEU A 197 16.68 9.71 4.82
C LEU A 197 17.88 10.27 5.57
N ARG A 198 17.92 11.59 5.73
CA ARG A 198 18.98 12.33 6.39
C ARG A 198 18.48 12.86 7.71
N ASP A 199 19.21 12.60 8.78
CA ASP A 199 18.96 13.25 10.05
C ASP A 199 19.31 14.74 9.97
N VAL A 200 18.39 15.58 10.42
CA VAL A 200 18.56 17.04 10.37
C VAL A 200 19.58 17.44 11.45
N PRO A 201 20.71 18.06 11.08
CA PRO A 201 21.72 18.45 12.06
C PRO A 201 21.20 19.59 12.95
N VAL A 202 21.52 19.52 14.23
CA VAL A 202 21.15 20.54 15.22
C VAL A 202 22.12 21.71 15.14
N ARG A 203 21.60 22.95 15.13
CA ARG A 203 22.44 24.15 15.19
C ARG A 203 22.92 24.38 16.62
N LEU A 204 24.10 25.00 16.80
CA LEU A 204 24.70 25.27 18.11
C LEU A 204 23.72 25.91 19.11
N ASN A 205 22.90 26.86 18.67
CA ASN A 205 21.93 27.56 19.53
C ASN A 205 20.83 26.65 20.11
N HIS A 206 20.59 25.48 19.52
CA HIS A 206 19.55 24.52 19.95
C HIS A 206 20.12 23.40 20.83
N ILE A 207 21.46 23.31 20.96
CA ILE A 207 22.11 22.30 21.79
C ILE A 207 21.99 22.76 23.26
N PRO A 208 21.56 21.89 24.19
CA PRO A 208 21.46 22.25 25.60
C PRO A 208 22.85 22.51 26.19
N LYS A 209 22.94 23.51 27.08
CA LYS A 209 24.21 23.91 27.71
C LYS A 209 24.91 22.76 28.43
N THR A 210 24.15 21.82 29.00
CA THR A 210 24.68 20.61 29.65
C THR A 210 25.53 19.77 28.71
N GLU A 211 25.11 19.60 27.45
CA GLU A 211 25.89 18.89 26.45
C GLU A 211 27.12 19.70 26.05
N ILE A 212 26.96 21.02 25.86
CA ILE A 212 28.08 21.92 25.53
C ILE A 212 29.16 21.87 26.60
N ASP A 213 28.77 21.94 27.87
CA ASP A 213 29.67 21.91 29.03
C ASP A 213 30.31 20.53 29.25
N SER A 214 29.64 19.46 28.79
CA SER A 214 30.22 18.11 28.81
C SER A 214 31.37 17.94 27.82
N PHE A 215 31.41 18.72 26.74
CA PHE A 215 32.49 18.65 25.78
C PHE A 215 33.79 19.24 26.35
N PRO A 216 34.90 18.49 26.34
CA PRO A 216 36.17 18.99 26.87
C PRO A 216 36.73 20.10 25.98
N GLN A 217 37.31 21.12 26.60
CA GLN A 217 37.99 22.18 25.87
C GLN A 217 39.30 21.66 25.25
N LEU A 218 39.41 21.73 23.92
CA LEU A 218 40.57 21.21 23.18
C LEU A 218 41.79 22.15 23.22
N LEU A 219 41.56 23.46 23.23
CA LEU A 219 42.61 24.47 23.14
C LEU A 219 42.39 25.56 24.20
N ARG A 220 43.45 25.91 24.92
CA ARG A 220 43.46 27.03 25.87
C ARG A 220 44.25 28.18 25.27
N TYR A 221 43.58 29.31 25.02
CA TYR A 221 44.24 30.51 24.50
C TYR A 221 45.02 31.23 25.63
N PRO A 222 46.16 31.87 25.32
CA PRO A 222 46.85 32.73 26.29
C PRO A 222 45.98 33.97 26.60
N LYS A 223 46.08 34.47 27.83
CA LYS A 223 45.21 35.57 28.31
C LYS A 223 45.31 36.87 27.48
N ASN A 224 46.45 37.10 26.84
CA ASN A 224 46.68 38.31 26.03
C ASN A 224 46.21 38.15 24.58
N HIS A 225 45.49 37.07 24.24
CA HIS A 225 45.02 36.82 22.88
C HIS A 225 43.74 37.61 22.58
N ILE A 226 43.84 38.59 21.67
CA ILE A 226 42.69 39.34 21.18
C ILE A 226 42.19 38.64 19.91
N LEU A 227 40.94 38.16 19.94
CA LEU A 227 40.25 37.69 18.74
C LEU A 227 39.93 38.93 17.88
N LYS A 228 40.60 39.04 16.73
CA LYS A 228 40.26 40.02 15.70
C LYS A 228 39.15 39.50 14.79
#